data_AF-A0A0C2BWF4-F1
#
_entry.id   AF-A0A0C2BWF4-F1
#
_cell.length_a   1.000
_cell.length_b   1.000
_cell.length_c   1.000
_cell.angle_alpha   90.00
_cell.angle_beta   90.00
_cell.angle_gamma   90.00
#
_symmetry.space_group_name_H-M   'P 1'
#
loop_
_entity.id
_entity.type
_entity.pdbx_description
1 polymer ?
#
loop_
_entity_poly.entity_id
_entity_poly.type
_entity_poly.pdbx_seq_one_letter_code
_entity_poly.pdbx_strand_id
1 'polypeptide(L)' 'VVEVSGDYTPDVATLNAAPIMITTPEKWDGITRSWATREYVRQVNLVIIDEIHLLGVDRGAVLEAIITRFA' A
#
# COMPACT_ATOMS: atom_id res chain seq x y z
N VAL A 1 6.96 9.51 9.34
CA VAL A 1 7.03 8.15 8.76
C VAL A 1 6.15 7.27 9.61
N VAL A 2 5.28 6.46 9.00
CA VAL A 2 4.42 5.50 9.72
C VAL A 2 4.60 4.11 9.13
N GLU A 3 4.57 3.10 10.00
CA GLU A 3 4.54 1.70 9.60
C GLU A 3 3.11 1.19 9.67
N VAL A 4 2.69 0.44 8.65
CA VAL A 4 1.39 -0.22 8.59
C VAL A 4 1.63 -1.68 8.27
N SER A 5 1.27 -2.57 9.19
CA SER A 5 1.54 -4.00 9.08
C SER A 5 0.28 -4.83 9.38
N GLY A 6 0.44 -6.15 9.42
CA GLY A 6 -0.65 -7.07 9.82
C GLY A 6 -1.13 -6.78 11.25
N ASP A 7 -0.20 -6.54 12.16
CA ASP A 7 -0.45 -6.43 13.61
C ASP A 7 -0.68 -4.98 14.07
N TYR A 8 -0.30 -3.99 13.24
CA TYR A 8 -0.41 -2.58 13.58
C TYR A 8 -1.03 -1.77 12.44
N THR A 9 -2.08 -1.02 12.76
CA THR A 9 -2.66 -0.03 11.86
C THR A 9 -2.92 1.24 12.67
N PRO A 10 -2.17 2.33 12.40
CA PRO A 10 -2.41 3.63 13.02
C PRO A 10 -3.84 4.12 12.78
N ASP A 11 -4.28 5.07 13.59
CA ASP A 11 -5.54 5.77 13.34
C ASP A 11 -5.49 6.60 12.04
N VAL A 12 -6.67 6.92 11.50
CA VAL A 12 -6.79 7.61 10.20
C VAL A 12 -6.15 9.00 10.21
N ALA A 13 -6.17 9.73 11.33
CA ALA A 13 -5.57 11.06 11.40
C ALA A 13 -4.04 10.96 11.28
N THR A 14 -3.44 9.98 11.97
CA THR A 14 -2.01 9.65 11.85
C THR A 14 -1.64 9.25 10.42
N LEU A 15 -2.46 8.44 9.74
CA LEU A 15 -2.22 8.04 8.35
C LEU A 15 -2.31 9.22 7.37
N ASN A 16 -3.32 10.08 7.51
CA ASN A 16 -3.48 11.26 6.66
C ASN A 16 -2.35 12.29 6.84
N ALA A 17 -1.78 12.39 8.04
CA ALA A 17 -0.68 13.31 8.33
C ALA A 17 0.71 12.75 7.94
N ALA A 18 0.79 11.46 7.60
CA ALA A 18 2.07 10.80 7.35
C ALA A 18 2.59 11.09 5.93
N PRO A 19 3.78 11.71 5.77
CA PRO A 19 4.36 11.95 4.45
C PRO A 19 4.94 10.68 3.80
N ILE A 20 5.25 9.67 4.61
CA ILE A 20 5.82 8.39 4.17
C ILE A 20 5.14 7.28 4.95
N MET A 21 4.60 6.30 4.22
CA MET A 21 4.03 5.07 4.74
C MET A 21 4.87 3.89 4.28
N ILE A 22 5.21 3.01 5.21
CA ILE A 22 5.90 1.75 4.95
C ILE A 22 4.93 0.62 5.28
N THR A 23 4.73 -0.31 4.34
CA THR A 23 3.74 -1.38 4.46
C THR A 23 4.17 -2.59 3.63
N THR A 24 3.68 -3.77 4.00
CA THR A 24 3.83 -4.95 3.13
C THR A 24 2.89 -4.86 1.93
N PRO A 25 3.20 -5.56 0.81
CA PRO A 25 2.31 -5.64 -0.34
C PRO A 25 0.90 -6.13 0.03
N GLU A 26 0.79 -7.18 0.85
CA GLU A 26 -0.50 -7.78 1.22
C GLU A 26 -1.37 -6.79 1.99
N LYS A 27 -0.75 -6.04 2.90
CA LYS A 27 -1.47 -5.01 3.66
C LYS A 27 -1.90 -3.85 2.76
N TRP A 28 -1.05 -3.44 1.82
CA TRP A 28 -1.38 -2.38 0.86
C TRP A 28 -2.49 -2.79 -0.12
N ASP A 29 -2.51 -4.02 -0.63
CA ASP A 29 -3.63 -4.50 -1.45
C ASP A 29 -4.95 -4.43 -0.68
N GLY A 30 -4.98 -4.91 0.58
CA GLY A 30 -6.17 -4.81 1.43
C GLY A 30 -6.64 -3.37 1.66
N ILE A 31 -5.70 -2.43 1.82
CA ILE A 31 -6.02 -1.00 1.99
C ILE A 31 -6.59 -0.40 0.70
N THR A 32 -6.01 -0.75 -0.45
CA THR A 32 -6.33 -0.10 -1.72
C THR A 32 -7.61 -0.64 -2.36
N ARG A 33 -8.14 -1.79 -1.92
CA ARG A 33 -9.47 -2.28 -2.32
C ARG A 33 -10.63 -1.30 -2.02
N SER A 34 -10.47 -0.44 -1.02
CA SER A 34 -11.45 0.61 -0.67
C SER A 34 -10.85 2.01 -0.81
N TRP A 35 -9.98 2.23 -1.80
CA TRP A 35 -9.27 3.49 -2.00
C TRP A 35 -10.19 4.71 -2.09
N ALA A 36 -11.37 4.57 -2.71
CA ALA A 36 -12.29 5.69 -2.92
C ALA A 36 -12.72 6.37 -1.61
N THR A 37 -12.82 5.63 -0.52
CA THR A 37 -13.24 6.14 0.80
C THR A 37 -12.07 6.55 1.70
N ARG A 38 -10.83 6.34 1.26
CA ARG A 38 -9.61 6.57 2.08
C ARG A 38 -8.78 7.72 1.50
N GLU A 39 -8.78 8.86 2.18
CA GLU A 39 -8.07 10.06 1.73
C GLU A 39 -6.56 9.85 1.58
N TYR A 40 -5.90 9.29 2.60
CA TYR A 40 -4.47 8.97 2.55
C TYR A 40 -4.08 8.04 1.38
N VAL A 41 -5.01 7.24 0.85
CA VAL A 41 -4.74 6.42 -0.36
C VAL A 41 -4.86 7.28 -1.62
N ARG A 42 -5.87 8.14 -1.69
CA ARG A 42 -6.09 9.07 -2.82
C ARG A 42 -5.00 10.12 -2.95
N GLN A 43 -4.29 10.43 -1.86
CA GLN A 43 -3.20 11.41 -1.84
C GLN A 43 -1.83 10.81 -2.21
N VAL A 44 -1.73 9.51 -2.46
CA VAL A 44 -0.46 8.88 -2.86
C VAL A 44 -0.06 9.33 -4.26
N ASN A 45 1.10 9.98 -4.37
CA ASN A 45 1.68 10.39 -5.65
C ASN A 45 2.87 9.55 -6.09
N LEU A 46 3.47 8.78 -5.17
CA LEU A 46 4.64 7.93 -5.42
C LEU A 46 4.47 6.62 -4.66
N VAL A 47 4.64 5.51 -5.39
CA VAL A 47 4.73 4.17 -4.82
C VAL A 47 6.12 3.63 -5.15
N ILE A 48 6.85 3.22 -4.11
CA ILE A 48 8.14 2.53 -4.26
C ILE A 48 7.89 1.07 -3.88
N ILE A 49 8.15 0.16 -4.83
CA ILE A 49 8.01 -1.27 -4.62
C ILE A 49 9.40 -1.86 -4.45
N ASP A 50 9.67 -2.37 -3.26
CA ASP A 50 10.85 -3.18 -3.00
C ASP A 50 10.64 -4.62 -3.52
N GLU A 51 11.72 -5.33 -3.82
CA GLU A 51 11.69 -6.72 -4.29
C GLU A 51 10.85 -6.96 -5.56
N ILE A 52 10.93 -6.04 -6.53
CA ILE A 52 10.21 -6.14 -7.82
C ILE A 52 10.53 -7.42 -8.61
N HIS A 53 11.62 -8.11 -8.29
CA HIS A 53 12.00 -9.39 -8.87
C HIS A 53 10.99 -10.52 -8.57
N LEU A 54 10.07 -10.31 -7.61
CA LEU A 54 8.97 -11.22 -7.31
C LEU A 54 7.81 -11.14 -8.33
N LEU A 55 7.83 -10.18 -9.26
CA LEU A 55 6.82 -10.08 -10.31
C LEU A 55 6.95 -11.25 -11.29
N GLY A 56 5.84 -11.90 -11.63
CA GLY A 56 5.83 -13.05 -12.54
C GLY A 56 6.30 -14.39 -11.95
N VAL A 57 6.56 -14.49 -10.64
CA VAL A 57 6.84 -15.76 -9.94
C VAL A 57 5.74 -16.10 -8.92
N ASP A 58 5.81 -17.29 -8.31
CA ASP A 58 4.82 -17.72 -7.32
C ASP A 58 4.81 -16.74 -6.13
N ARG A 59 3.63 -16.14 -5.84
CA ARG A 59 3.35 -14.99 -4.94
C ARG A 59 3.41 -13.57 -5.55
N GLY A 60 3.76 -13.39 -6.83
CA GLY A 60 3.80 -12.08 -7.49
C GLY A 60 2.43 -11.41 -7.73
N ALA A 61 1.33 -12.17 -7.63
CA ALA A 61 -0.02 -11.69 -7.96
C ALA A 61 -0.47 -10.46 -7.13
N VAL A 62 -0.01 -10.33 -5.88
CA VAL A 62 -0.33 -9.17 -5.03
C VAL A 62 0.32 -7.90 -5.57
N LEU A 63 1.58 -7.98 -6.00
CA LEU A 63 2.29 -6.86 -6.61
C LEU A 63 1.64 -6.45 -7.94
N GLU A 64 1.27 -7.42 -8.77
CA GLU A 64 0.56 -7.17 -10.03
C GLU A 64 -0.77 -6.45 -9.80
N ALA A 65 -1.55 -6.89 -8.80
CA ALA A 65 -2.82 -6.26 -8.45
C ALA A 65 -2.65 -4.81 -7.96
N ILE A 66 -1.63 -4.54 -7.16
CA ILE A 66 -1.30 -3.18 -6.70
C ILE A 66 -0.92 -2.32 -7.91
N ILE A 67 0.05 -2.76 -8.73
CA ILE A 67 0.52 -1.99 -9.89
C ILE A 67 -0.64 -1.68 -10.82
N THR A 68 -1.50 -2.66 -11.11
CA THR A 68 -2.68 -2.49 -11.98
C THR A 68 -3.67 -1.47 -11.44
N ARG A 69 -3.77 -1.30 -10.10
CA ARG A 69 -4.70 -0.35 -9.49
C ARG A 69 -4.21 1.11 -9.56
N PHE A 70 -2.89 1.31 -9.65
CA PHE A 70 -2.26 2.63 -9.75
C PHE A 70 -1.88 3.01 -11.19
N ALA A 71 -2.00 2.07 -12.14
CA ALA A 71 -1.87 2.31 -13.58
C ALA A 71 -3.15 2.92 -14.16
#